data_AF-A0A524IN39-F1
#
_entry.id   AF-A0A524IN39-F1
#
_cell.length_a   1.000
_cell.length_b   1.000
_cell.length_c   1.000
_cell.angle_alpha   90.00
_cell.angle_beta   90.00
_cell.angle_gamma   90.00
#
_symmetry.space_group_name_H-M   'P 1'
#
loop_
_entity.id
_entity.type
_entity.pdbx_description
1 polymer ?
#
loop_
_entity_poly.entity_id
_entity_poly.type
_entity_poly.pdbx_seq_one_letter_code
_entity_poly.pdbx_strand_id
1 'polypeptide(L)'
;ADGWKTLRDAVGLKESNGIATWTKCEHFMYVNGVVMEEPALYRESDWLRERYHTLGMKIDDIAAEAGVSYHTIRKWLRQHGLSKPCRFESGHTPWNLGKTYEFGPRPMSDAALGKARAARSGSASNFWRGGRSSNRVAIGRWTTQAAHRVHRRNGWTCQLCLGRASELHCHHIVPVWADESLARDESNLTTLCGDCHRSIHGREHDVAEQLAGHPIHTEWKKRPRTAWNRLTRATLVQIESIVFVGVKDTYDLAVEGPHHNFIANGIVTHNSVNELSGRYSLMPLLFYKPRPESFALQSAANNQGRQSEPADASLYAESIERWESLREQASGTYEWLVNEDVARELARIDLPLSTYTQWYWKIDLHNLLHFLRLRVDAHAQWEIQEYGRVMAGMLARVAPLTYEAWLDYDVLGEKMSAAELDAIRLLVEPAGEGLTARNTELTADDLEHVGLSARERRELLDKLVPVERPDFALDLSEMQTAESMAERMAEALPDPDV
;
A
#
# COMPACT_ATOMS: atom_id res chain seq x y z
N ALA A 1 4.02 -18.22 -26.30
CA ALA A 1 3.21 -19.37 -25.90
C ALA A 1 3.70 -20.00 -24.58
N ASP A 2 4.59 -19.35 -23.81
CA ASP A 2 5.21 -20.00 -22.65
C ASP A 2 4.87 -19.34 -21.29
N GLY A 3 3.89 -18.42 -21.26
CA GLY A 3 3.46 -17.76 -20.03
C GLY A 3 4.56 -16.97 -19.31
N TRP A 4 4.37 -16.79 -18.00
CA TRP A 4 5.36 -16.20 -17.09
C TRP A 4 6.33 -17.29 -16.62
N LYS A 5 7.65 -17.05 -16.75
CA LYS A 5 8.70 -17.93 -16.21
C LYS A 5 9.44 -17.20 -15.09
N THR A 6 9.82 -17.93 -14.05
CA THR A 6 10.74 -17.36 -13.05
C THR A 6 12.10 -17.13 -13.70
N LEU A 7 12.91 -16.21 -13.16
CA LEU A 7 14.30 -16.03 -13.64
C LEU A 7 15.06 -17.35 -13.59
N ARG A 8 14.79 -18.19 -12.57
CA ARG A 8 15.36 -19.52 -12.41
C ARG A 8 15.06 -20.42 -13.60
N ASP A 9 13.80 -20.48 -14.01
CA ASP A 9 13.37 -21.34 -15.11
C ASP A 9 13.80 -20.80 -16.47
N ALA A 10 13.81 -19.47 -16.62
CA ALA A 10 14.21 -18.81 -17.86
C ALA A 10 15.70 -19.00 -18.17
N VAL A 11 16.56 -18.90 -17.16
CA VAL A 11 18.03 -18.97 -17.35
C VAL A 11 18.63 -20.32 -16.96
N GLY A 12 17.83 -21.24 -16.42
CA GLY A 12 18.32 -22.48 -15.81
C GLY A 12 19.20 -22.22 -14.59
N LEU A 13 18.86 -21.20 -13.78
CA LEU A 13 19.64 -20.81 -12.60
C LEU A 13 19.64 -21.93 -11.58
N LYS A 14 20.82 -22.31 -11.10
CA LYS A 14 21.01 -23.25 -10.00
C LYS A 14 21.96 -22.63 -8.99
N GLU A 15 21.57 -22.70 -7.73
CA GLU A 15 22.43 -22.31 -6.62
C GLU A 15 23.08 -23.58 -6.05
N SER A 16 24.40 -23.56 -5.90
CA SER A 16 25.14 -24.61 -5.22
C SER A 16 26.28 -23.98 -4.43
N ASN A 17 26.34 -24.22 -3.12
CA ASN A 17 27.43 -23.77 -2.24
C ASN A 17 27.72 -22.25 -2.30
N GLY A 18 26.67 -21.41 -2.39
CA GLY A 18 26.83 -19.96 -2.51
C GLY A 18 27.36 -19.49 -3.86
N ILE A 19 27.29 -20.35 -4.89
CA ILE A 19 27.63 -20.03 -6.28
C ILE A 19 26.36 -20.16 -7.12
N ALA A 20 26.07 -19.12 -7.91
CA ALA A 20 25.02 -19.14 -8.91
C ALA A 20 25.57 -19.66 -10.24
N THR A 21 24.98 -20.71 -10.77
CA THR A 21 25.28 -21.30 -12.07
C THR A 21 24.07 -21.16 -12.98
N TRP A 22 24.24 -20.88 -14.27
CA TRP A 22 23.14 -20.76 -15.22
C TRP A 22 23.49 -21.37 -16.57
N THR A 23 22.48 -21.65 -17.39
CA THR A 23 22.67 -22.23 -18.73
C THR A 23 23.36 -21.21 -19.62
N LYS A 24 24.54 -21.56 -20.15
CA LYS A 24 25.35 -20.67 -20.99
C LYS A 24 24.74 -20.52 -22.39
N CYS A 25 23.74 -19.66 -22.52
CA CYS A 25 23.15 -19.20 -23.77
C CYS A 25 22.74 -17.71 -23.64
N GLU A 26 22.32 -17.10 -24.76
CA GLU A 26 21.90 -15.70 -24.77
C GLU A 26 20.54 -15.54 -24.10
N HIS A 27 20.56 -15.10 -22.84
CA HIS A 27 19.35 -14.74 -22.11
C HIS A 27 19.12 -13.24 -22.18
N PHE A 28 17.88 -12.84 -22.38
CA PHE A 28 17.49 -11.44 -22.48
C PHE A 28 16.42 -11.09 -21.44
N MET A 29 16.53 -9.90 -20.85
CA MET A 29 15.55 -9.36 -19.92
C MET A 29 15.12 -7.96 -20.35
N TYR A 30 13.83 -7.66 -20.24
CA TYR A 30 13.35 -6.29 -20.39
C TYR A 30 13.71 -5.49 -19.14
N VAL A 31 14.45 -4.41 -19.33
CA VAL A 31 14.76 -3.44 -18.28
C VAL A 31 14.23 -2.07 -18.66
N ASN A 32 13.84 -1.31 -17.64
CA ASN A 32 13.46 0.08 -17.79
C ASN A 32 14.72 0.93 -17.91
N GLY A 33 14.95 1.56 -19.07
CA GLY A 33 16.12 2.40 -19.29
C GLY A 33 16.53 2.55 -20.74
N VAL A 34 17.55 3.38 -20.97
CA VAL A 34 18.16 3.61 -22.28
C VAL A 34 19.48 2.83 -22.35
N VAL A 35 19.67 2.01 -23.39
CA VAL A 35 20.97 1.43 -23.70
C VAL A 35 21.88 2.56 -24.17
N MET A 36 22.95 2.81 -23.40
CA MET A 36 23.95 3.82 -23.76
C MET A 36 25.00 3.16 -24.64
N GLU A 37 25.31 3.75 -25.79
CA GLU A 37 26.46 3.35 -26.60
C GLU A 37 27.75 3.65 -25.81
N GLU A 38 28.65 2.68 -25.70
CA GLU A 38 29.91 2.86 -24.99
C GLU A 38 30.97 3.55 -25.89
N PRO A 39 31.84 4.42 -25.32
CA PRO A 39 32.01 4.74 -23.90
C PRO A 39 31.23 5.98 -23.44
N ALA A 40 30.52 5.84 -22.32
CA ALA A 40 29.77 6.95 -21.72
C ALA A 40 30.67 7.81 -20.82
N LEU A 41 30.99 9.03 -21.29
CA LEU A 41 31.97 9.96 -20.68
C LEU A 41 31.82 10.20 -19.18
N TYR A 42 30.59 10.20 -18.64
CA TYR A 42 30.36 10.38 -17.20
C TYR A 42 30.83 9.21 -16.33
N ARG A 43 31.29 8.10 -16.92
CA ARG A 43 31.95 7.01 -16.18
C ARG A 43 33.44 7.26 -15.98
N GLU A 44 34.03 8.17 -16.75
CA GLU A 44 35.45 8.53 -16.64
C GLU A 44 35.68 9.47 -15.46
N SER A 45 36.64 9.11 -14.60
CA SER A 45 36.92 9.86 -13.36
C SER A 45 37.39 11.29 -13.65
N ASP A 46 38.22 11.48 -14.68
CA ASP A 46 38.79 12.78 -15.03
C ASP A 46 37.74 13.73 -15.60
N TRP A 47 36.87 13.23 -16.48
CA TRP A 47 35.75 14.00 -17.03
C TRP A 47 34.80 14.49 -15.93
N LEU A 48 34.47 13.62 -14.98
CA LEU A 48 33.63 13.97 -13.83
C LEU A 48 34.33 14.94 -12.87
N ARG A 49 35.62 14.76 -12.62
CA ARG A 49 36.42 15.63 -11.74
C ARG A 49 36.53 17.04 -12.31
N GLU A 50 36.80 17.15 -13.61
CA GLU A 50 36.85 18.43 -14.31
C GLU A 50 35.53 19.18 -14.15
N ARG A 51 34.39 18.54 -14.45
CA ARG A 51 33.09 19.21 -14.39
C ARG A 51 32.65 19.53 -12.96
N TYR A 52 32.81 18.59 -12.04
CA TYR A 52 32.25 18.71 -10.69
C TYR A 52 33.13 19.50 -9.71
N HIS A 53 34.47 19.36 -9.81
CA HIS A 53 35.41 20.06 -8.94
C HIS A 53 36.07 21.26 -9.61
N THR A 54 36.56 21.11 -10.84
CA THR A 54 37.29 22.20 -11.53
C THR A 54 36.36 23.30 -12.02
N LEU A 55 35.32 22.94 -12.78
CA LEU A 55 34.33 23.87 -13.32
C LEU A 55 33.21 24.21 -12.32
N GLY A 56 33.11 23.44 -11.22
CA GLY A 56 32.12 23.66 -10.17
C GLY A 56 30.66 23.52 -10.64
N MET A 57 30.43 22.78 -11.74
CA MET A 57 29.10 22.60 -12.32
C MET A 57 28.16 21.90 -11.33
N LYS A 58 26.86 22.24 -11.39
CA LYS A 58 25.87 21.53 -10.60
C LYS A 58 25.65 20.13 -11.19
N ILE A 59 25.32 19.17 -10.34
CA ILE A 59 25.05 17.78 -10.75
C ILE A 59 23.92 17.73 -11.80
N ASP A 60 22.92 18.61 -11.70
CA ASP A 60 21.84 18.71 -12.69
C ASP A 60 22.35 19.11 -14.08
N ASP A 61 23.30 20.04 -14.15
CA ASP A 61 23.88 20.52 -15.41
C ASP A 61 24.77 19.43 -16.04
N ILE A 62 25.57 18.74 -15.22
CA ILE A 62 26.38 17.60 -15.65
C ILE A 62 25.49 16.45 -16.15
N ALA A 63 24.36 16.21 -15.47
CA ALA A 63 23.41 15.18 -15.87
C ALA A 63 22.73 15.52 -17.20
N ALA A 64 22.37 16.79 -17.40
CA ALA A 64 21.83 17.27 -18.67
C ALA A 64 22.85 17.15 -19.82
N GLU A 65 24.11 17.53 -19.59
CA GLU A 65 25.21 17.40 -20.56
C GLU A 65 25.46 15.94 -20.95
N ALA A 66 25.49 15.05 -19.96
CA ALA A 66 25.68 13.62 -20.15
C ALA A 66 24.43 12.88 -20.66
N GLY A 67 23.28 13.55 -20.74
CA GLY A 67 22.02 12.94 -21.16
C GLY A 67 21.48 11.86 -20.20
N VAL A 68 21.89 11.89 -18.93
CA VAL A 68 21.54 10.90 -17.90
C VAL A 68 20.80 11.53 -16.72
N SER A 69 20.37 10.71 -15.75
CA SER A 69 19.72 11.21 -14.55
C SER A 69 20.71 11.85 -13.58
N TYR A 70 20.24 12.80 -12.78
CA TYR A 70 20.95 13.36 -11.63
C TYR A 70 21.57 12.26 -10.73
N HIS A 71 20.81 11.18 -10.47
CA HIS A 71 21.25 10.08 -9.62
C HIS A 71 22.39 9.28 -10.24
N THR A 72 22.44 9.19 -11.58
CA THR A 72 23.52 8.53 -12.32
C THR A 72 24.85 9.25 -12.09
N ILE A 73 24.88 10.58 -12.25
CA ILE A 73 26.09 11.38 -11.98
C ILE A 73 26.48 11.27 -10.50
N ARG A 74 25.51 11.38 -9.58
CA ARG A 74 25.77 11.24 -8.14
C ARG A 74 26.35 9.87 -7.76
N LYS A 75 25.90 8.79 -8.41
CA LYS A 75 26.46 7.44 -8.23
C LYS A 75 27.94 7.40 -8.60
N TRP A 76 28.29 7.88 -9.79
CA TRP A 76 29.66 7.83 -10.28
C TRP A 76 30.60 8.80 -9.55
N LEU A 77 30.11 9.96 -9.10
CA LEU A 77 30.86 10.83 -8.18
C LEU A 77 31.17 10.13 -6.85
N ARG A 78 30.26 9.27 -6.34
CA ARG A 78 30.52 8.47 -5.14
C ARG A 78 31.52 7.35 -5.41
N GLN A 79 31.34 6.64 -6.52
CA GLN A 79 32.19 5.53 -6.93
C GLN A 79 33.66 5.97 -7.13
N HIS A 80 33.87 7.17 -7.67
CA HIS A 80 35.19 7.76 -7.87
C HIS A 80 35.73 8.56 -6.68
N GLY A 81 35.02 8.59 -5.55
CA GLY A 81 35.44 9.35 -4.37
C GLY A 81 35.45 10.88 -4.57
N LEU A 82 34.73 11.39 -5.57
CA LEU A 82 34.64 12.80 -5.92
C LEU A 82 33.51 13.53 -5.17
N SER A 83 32.80 12.86 -4.26
CA SER A 83 31.71 13.48 -3.50
C SER A 83 32.24 14.54 -2.52
N LYS A 84 31.64 15.73 -2.51
CA LYS A 84 31.97 16.75 -1.51
C LYS A 84 31.61 16.24 -0.10
N PRO A 85 32.41 16.57 0.94
CA PRO A 85 32.15 16.11 2.29
C PRO A 85 30.76 16.56 2.79
N CYS A 86 30.11 15.69 3.55
CA CYS A 86 28.88 16.04 4.26
C CYS A 86 29.18 17.11 5.31
N ARG A 87 28.23 18.00 5.62
CA ARG A 87 28.41 19.08 6.61
C ARG A 87 28.61 18.59 8.07
N PHE A 88 28.46 17.30 8.32
CA PHE A 88 28.62 16.70 9.65
C PHE A 88 29.78 15.72 9.59
N GLU A 89 30.78 15.94 10.44
CA GLU A 89 31.92 15.04 10.61
C GLU A 89 31.49 13.75 11.30
N SER A 90 32.12 12.63 10.94
CA SER A 90 31.89 11.33 11.59
C SER A 90 32.20 11.43 13.08
N GLY A 91 31.21 11.17 13.94
CA GLY A 91 31.31 11.32 15.40
C GLY A 91 30.67 12.60 15.96
N HIS A 92 30.15 13.49 15.11
CA HIS A 92 29.42 14.66 15.59
C HIS A 92 27.99 14.31 16.01
N THR A 93 27.75 14.30 17.32
CA THR A 93 26.40 14.16 17.90
C THR A 93 25.62 15.47 17.70
N PRO A 94 24.53 15.49 16.93
CA PRO A 94 23.72 16.69 16.77
C PRO A 94 23.18 17.16 18.12
N TRP A 95 23.20 18.47 18.37
CA TRP A 95 22.80 19.08 19.65
C TRP A 95 21.36 18.78 20.10
N ASN A 96 20.52 18.28 19.19
CA ASN A 96 19.12 17.92 19.40
C ASN A 96 18.88 16.40 19.54
N LEU A 97 19.92 15.57 19.51
CA LEU A 97 19.78 14.13 19.72
C LEU A 97 19.23 13.86 21.13
N GLY A 98 18.10 13.16 21.23
CA GLY A 98 17.45 12.82 22.50
C GLY A 98 16.60 13.93 23.15
N LYS A 99 16.39 15.06 22.47
CA LYS A 99 15.50 16.13 22.95
C LYS A 99 14.17 16.12 22.20
N THR A 100 13.09 15.80 22.90
CA THR A 100 11.71 16.04 22.44
C THR A 100 11.19 17.36 23.02
N TYR A 101 10.42 18.10 22.22
CA TYR A 101 9.78 19.35 22.65
C TYR A 101 8.27 19.13 22.69
N GLU A 102 7.65 19.31 23.85
CA GLU A 102 6.20 19.49 23.95
C GLU A 102 5.88 20.95 23.66
N PHE A 103 5.28 21.21 22.50
CA PHE A 103 4.72 22.53 22.21
C PHE A 103 3.32 22.60 22.81
N GLY A 104 3.21 23.20 24.00
CA GLY A 104 1.92 23.63 24.53
C GLY A 104 1.20 24.59 23.57
N PRO A 105 -0.12 24.79 23.72
CA PRO A 105 -0.90 25.64 22.83
C PRO A 105 -0.33 27.06 22.86
N ARG A 106 0.24 27.50 21.73
CA ARG A 106 0.71 28.87 21.57
C ARG A 106 -0.47 29.72 21.07
N PRO A 107 -1.07 30.59 21.89
CA PRO A 107 -1.97 31.60 21.37
C PRO A 107 -1.16 32.52 20.45
N MET A 108 -1.39 32.41 19.14
CA MET A 108 -0.71 33.24 18.16
C MET A 108 -1.39 34.61 18.10
N SER A 109 -0.81 35.60 18.79
CA SER A 109 -1.20 36.99 18.59
C SER A 109 -0.87 37.45 17.16
N ASP A 110 -1.58 38.46 16.65
CA ASP A 110 -1.31 39.03 15.32
C ASP A 110 0.14 39.49 15.15
N ALA A 111 0.76 39.98 16.22
CA ALA A 111 2.17 40.35 16.24
C ALA A 111 3.10 39.12 16.07
N ALA A 112 2.74 37.98 16.64
CA ALA A 112 3.48 36.72 16.49
C ALA A 112 3.32 36.14 15.08
N LEU A 113 2.11 36.20 14.51
CA LEU A 113 1.83 35.85 13.12
C LEU A 113 2.61 36.73 12.14
N GLY A 114 2.68 38.04 12.41
CA GLY A 114 3.49 38.99 11.64
C GLY A 114 4.98 38.64 11.63
N LYS A 115 5.55 38.37 12.81
CA LYS A 115 6.95 37.92 12.95
C LYS A 115 7.21 36.58 12.25
N ALA A 116 6.29 35.63 12.34
CA ALA A 116 6.41 34.33 11.68
C ALA A 116 6.36 34.46 10.15
N ARG A 117 5.49 35.32 9.60
CA ARG A 117 5.44 35.60 8.14
C ARG A 117 6.71 36.28 7.64
N ALA A 118 7.23 37.25 8.39
CA ALA A 118 8.50 37.91 8.07
C ALA A 118 9.68 36.92 8.08
N ALA A 119 9.78 36.08 9.11
CA ALA A 119 10.80 35.04 9.22
C ALA A 119 10.67 33.91 8.18
N ARG A 120 9.51 33.76 7.53
CA ARG A 120 9.26 32.76 6.48
C ARG A 120 9.31 33.33 5.05
N SER A 121 9.74 34.58 4.88
CA SER A 121 9.82 35.20 3.55
C SER A 121 11.16 35.91 3.31
N GLY A 122 11.55 35.99 2.03
CA GLY A 122 12.79 36.63 1.62
C GLY A 122 14.04 35.98 2.20
N SER A 123 15.15 36.73 2.23
CA SER A 123 16.45 36.27 2.75
C SER A 123 16.47 35.94 4.24
N ALA A 124 15.42 36.30 4.98
CA ALA A 124 15.27 35.99 6.39
C ALA A 124 14.77 34.55 6.64
N SER A 125 14.24 33.87 5.61
CA SER A 125 13.77 32.49 5.76
C SER A 125 14.91 31.49 5.72
N ASN A 126 14.89 30.53 6.64
CA ASN A 126 15.71 29.33 6.61
C ASN A 126 15.43 28.42 5.39
N PHE A 127 14.30 28.61 4.69
CA PHE A 127 13.99 27.97 3.41
C PHE A 127 14.42 28.79 2.19
N TRP A 128 15.00 29.98 2.40
CA TRP A 128 15.50 30.83 1.33
C TRP A 128 16.76 30.23 0.71
N ARG A 129 16.64 29.80 -0.55
CA ARG A 129 17.77 29.21 -1.31
C ARG A 129 18.53 30.22 -2.18
N GLY A 130 18.20 31.52 -2.08
CA GLY A 130 18.70 32.55 -2.98
C GLY A 130 18.10 32.46 -4.38
N GLY A 131 17.88 33.60 -5.03
CA GLY A 131 17.38 33.69 -6.41
C GLY A 131 15.97 34.28 -6.54
N ARG A 132 15.64 34.75 -7.75
CA ARG A 132 14.27 35.16 -8.12
C ARG A 132 13.44 33.89 -8.33
N SER A 133 12.26 33.80 -7.72
CA SER A 133 11.30 32.73 -8.03
C SER A 133 11.14 32.60 -9.54
N SER A 134 11.03 31.37 -10.06
CA SER A 134 10.81 31.18 -11.49
C SER A 134 9.55 31.93 -11.96
N ASN A 135 9.51 32.36 -13.22
CA ASN A 135 8.37 33.12 -13.74
C ASN A 135 7.05 32.37 -13.51
N ARG A 136 7.06 31.03 -13.62
CA ARG A 136 5.92 30.16 -13.32
C ARG A 136 5.42 30.27 -11.87
N VAL A 137 6.33 30.31 -10.90
CA VAL A 137 5.97 30.48 -9.48
C VAL A 137 5.41 31.89 -9.24
N ALA A 138 5.98 32.91 -9.91
CA ALA A 138 5.48 34.27 -9.83
C ALA A 138 4.08 34.43 -10.45
N ILE A 139 3.81 33.75 -11.58
CA ILE A 139 2.47 33.70 -12.20
C ILE A 139 1.49 33.02 -11.26
N GLY A 140 1.82 31.84 -10.71
CA GLY A 140 0.94 31.14 -9.77
C GLY A 140 0.58 31.99 -8.54
N ARG A 141 1.57 32.68 -7.96
CA ARG A 141 1.33 33.62 -6.85
C ARG A 141 0.38 34.75 -7.24
N TRP A 142 0.58 35.34 -8.42
CA TRP A 142 -0.27 36.41 -8.94
C TRP A 142 -1.72 35.91 -9.16
N THR A 143 -1.90 34.72 -9.73
CA THR A 143 -3.21 34.09 -9.92
C THR A 143 -3.93 33.87 -8.58
N THR A 144 -3.22 33.40 -7.55
CA THR A 144 -3.77 33.26 -6.19
C THR A 144 -4.19 34.62 -5.60
N GLN A 145 -3.41 35.67 -5.83
CA GLN A 145 -3.74 37.02 -5.36
C GLN A 145 -4.94 37.64 -6.09
N ALA A 146 -5.14 37.28 -7.36
CA ALA A 146 -6.29 37.72 -8.15
C ALA A 146 -7.57 36.91 -7.89
N ALA A 147 -7.44 35.69 -7.34
CA ALA A 147 -8.53 34.72 -7.18
C ALA A 147 -9.81 35.32 -6.58
N HIS A 148 -9.72 36.05 -5.47
CA HIS A 148 -10.88 36.66 -4.83
C HIS A 148 -11.63 37.66 -5.75
N ARG A 149 -10.91 38.46 -6.55
CA ARG A 149 -11.55 39.38 -7.51
C ARG A 149 -12.23 38.61 -8.64
N VAL A 150 -11.57 37.56 -9.13
CA VAL A 150 -12.08 36.69 -10.20
C VAL A 150 -13.33 35.94 -9.73
N HIS A 151 -13.32 35.35 -8.54
CA HIS A 151 -14.47 34.68 -7.95
C HIS A 151 -15.65 35.63 -7.77
N ARG A 152 -15.41 36.84 -7.25
CA ARG A 152 -16.43 37.87 -7.15
C ARG A 152 -17.03 38.23 -8.51
N ARG A 153 -16.19 38.45 -9.53
CA ARG A 153 -16.64 38.75 -10.90
C ARG A 153 -17.50 37.62 -11.48
N ASN A 154 -17.14 36.37 -11.19
CA ASN A 154 -17.88 35.19 -11.61
C ASN A 154 -19.03 34.82 -10.66
N GLY A 155 -19.45 35.71 -9.75
CA GLY A 155 -20.58 35.45 -8.86
C GLY A 155 -20.38 34.29 -7.90
N TRP A 156 -19.12 33.91 -7.62
CA TRP A 156 -18.75 32.75 -6.82
C TRP A 156 -19.30 31.42 -7.34
N THR A 157 -19.53 31.34 -8.66
CA THR A 157 -19.98 30.12 -9.33
C THR A 157 -18.92 29.59 -10.28
N CYS A 158 -18.90 28.27 -10.45
CA CYS A 158 -18.08 27.61 -11.46
C CYS A 158 -18.55 28.03 -12.86
N GLN A 159 -17.63 28.47 -13.72
CA GLN A 159 -17.99 28.92 -15.08
C GLN A 159 -18.12 27.77 -16.09
N LEU A 160 -17.86 26.53 -15.66
CA LEU A 160 -18.05 25.34 -16.50
C LEU A 160 -19.37 24.62 -16.20
N CYS A 161 -19.65 24.33 -14.92
CA CYS A 161 -20.88 23.65 -14.51
C CYS A 161 -21.97 24.57 -13.94
N LEU A 162 -21.68 25.86 -13.77
CA LEU A 162 -22.58 26.88 -13.17
C LEU A 162 -22.97 26.61 -11.71
N GLY A 163 -22.44 25.55 -11.10
CA GLY A 163 -22.67 25.21 -9.70
C GLY A 163 -21.89 26.09 -8.71
N ARG A 164 -22.41 26.18 -7.48
CA ARG A 164 -21.68 26.68 -6.32
C ARG A 164 -20.91 25.53 -5.68
N ALA A 165 -19.72 25.81 -5.17
CA ALA A 165 -18.89 24.84 -4.47
C ALA A 165 -18.19 25.51 -3.27
N SER A 166 -17.89 24.72 -2.25
CA SER A 166 -17.10 25.16 -1.09
C SER A 166 -15.64 25.42 -1.45
N GLU A 167 -15.12 24.73 -2.48
CA GLU A 167 -13.77 24.89 -3.01
C GLU A 167 -13.81 25.45 -4.45
N LEU A 168 -13.28 26.67 -4.62
CA LEU A 168 -13.16 27.37 -5.90
C LEU A 168 -11.69 27.61 -6.25
N HIS A 169 -11.35 27.38 -7.51
CA HIS A 169 -10.02 27.61 -8.07
C HIS A 169 -10.07 28.68 -9.16
N CYS A 170 -9.04 29.54 -9.15
CA CYS A 170 -8.82 30.53 -10.19
C CYS A 170 -7.99 29.89 -11.32
N HIS A 171 -8.58 29.77 -12.51
CA HIS A 171 -8.04 29.05 -13.66
C HIS A 171 -7.76 30.00 -14.82
N HIS A 172 -6.70 29.77 -15.61
CA HIS A 172 -6.45 30.52 -16.84
C HIS A 172 -7.30 29.96 -18.00
N ILE A 173 -8.09 30.80 -18.66
CA ILE A 173 -8.95 30.43 -19.81
C ILE A 173 -8.08 29.94 -20.96
N VAL A 174 -7.12 30.77 -21.38
CA VAL A 174 -6.01 30.37 -22.26
C VAL A 174 -4.86 29.92 -21.37
N PRO A 175 -4.45 28.64 -21.44
CA PRO A 175 -3.36 28.12 -20.64
C PRO A 175 -2.06 28.89 -20.87
N VAL A 176 -1.32 29.15 -19.79
CA VAL A 176 -0.04 29.88 -19.81
C VAL A 176 1.00 29.27 -20.77
N TRP A 177 0.97 27.95 -20.99
CA TRP A 177 1.86 27.29 -21.93
C TRP A 177 1.50 27.53 -23.40
N ALA A 178 0.25 27.89 -23.69
CA ALA A 178 -0.22 28.22 -25.03
C ALA A 178 0.16 29.67 -25.36
N ASP A 179 -0.13 30.60 -24.44
CA ASP A 179 0.24 32.01 -24.55
C ASP A 179 0.67 32.59 -23.20
N GLU A 180 1.97 32.81 -23.04
CA GLU A 180 2.55 33.37 -21.80
C GLU A 180 2.23 34.87 -21.63
N SER A 181 1.90 35.59 -22.72
CA SER A 181 1.59 37.02 -22.64
C SER A 181 0.30 37.29 -21.84
N LEU A 182 -0.65 36.35 -21.88
CA LEU A 182 -1.92 36.40 -21.15
C LEU A 182 -1.81 35.85 -19.72
N ALA A 183 -0.63 35.44 -19.26
CA ALA A 183 -0.46 34.80 -17.97
C ALA A 183 -0.77 35.72 -16.76
N ARG A 184 -0.64 37.03 -16.97
CA ARG A 184 -0.91 38.09 -15.97
C ARG A 184 -2.07 39.01 -16.37
N ASP A 185 -2.92 38.55 -17.26
CA ASP A 185 -4.13 39.26 -17.65
C ASP A 185 -5.32 38.75 -16.81
N GLU A 186 -5.99 39.64 -16.07
CA GLU A 186 -7.15 39.26 -15.25
C GLU A 186 -8.35 38.83 -16.10
N SER A 187 -8.45 39.29 -17.36
CA SER A 187 -9.49 38.86 -18.30
C SER A 187 -9.32 37.39 -18.71
N ASN A 188 -8.09 36.88 -18.69
CA ASN A 188 -7.76 35.49 -18.98
C ASN A 188 -7.92 34.56 -17.77
N LEU A 189 -8.48 35.03 -16.65
CA LEU A 189 -8.77 34.18 -15.50
C LEU A 189 -10.26 33.84 -15.43
N THR A 190 -10.62 32.73 -14.81
CA THR A 190 -12.00 32.32 -14.56
C THR A 190 -12.11 31.50 -13.28
N THR A 191 -13.33 31.21 -12.85
CA THR A 191 -13.62 30.47 -11.61
C THR A 191 -14.12 29.07 -11.94
N LEU A 192 -13.49 28.04 -11.37
CA LEU A 192 -13.91 26.64 -11.49
C LEU A 192 -14.04 26.00 -10.11
N CYS A 193 -14.99 25.06 -9.95
CA CYS A 193 -15.02 24.20 -8.76
C CYS A 193 -13.88 23.17 -8.82
N GLY A 194 -13.54 22.56 -7.68
CA GLY A 194 -12.51 21.52 -7.58
C GLY A 194 -12.63 20.41 -8.63
N ASP A 195 -13.83 19.89 -8.85
CA ASP A 195 -14.06 18.79 -9.80
C ASP A 195 -13.86 19.22 -11.25
N CYS A 196 -14.43 20.35 -11.65
CA CYS A 196 -14.24 20.90 -13.00
C CYS A 196 -12.79 21.31 -13.26
N HIS A 197 -12.10 21.85 -12.26
CA HIS A 197 -10.68 22.20 -12.37
C HIS A 197 -9.80 20.96 -12.59
N ARG A 198 -10.11 19.85 -11.93
CA ARG A 198 -9.39 18.57 -12.11
C ARG A 198 -9.72 17.90 -13.46
N SER A 199 -10.97 17.91 -13.89
CA SER A 199 -11.42 17.16 -15.07
C SER A 199 -10.90 17.70 -16.41
N ILE A 200 -10.49 18.97 -16.45
CA ILE A 200 -9.96 19.64 -17.64
C ILE A 200 -8.42 19.57 -17.74
N HIS A 201 -7.73 19.05 -16.73
CA HIS A 201 -6.28 18.87 -16.81
C HIS A 201 -5.91 17.99 -18.01
N GLY A 202 -4.99 18.48 -18.86
CA GLY A 202 -4.62 17.79 -20.10
C GLY A 202 -5.47 18.16 -21.32
N ARG A 203 -6.65 18.73 -21.10
CA ARG A 203 -7.66 19.08 -22.11
C ARG A 203 -8.09 20.54 -22.00
N GLU A 204 -7.19 21.40 -21.49
CA GLU A 204 -7.53 22.79 -21.18
C GLU A 204 -7.92 23.58 -22.44
N HIS A 205 -7.39 23.20 -23.61
CA HIS A 205 -7.74 23.78 -24.91
C HIS A 205 -9.17 23.46 -25.37
N ASP A 206 -9.69 22.26 -25.04
CA ASP A 206 -11.03 21.82 -25.47
C ASP A 206 -12.15 22.67 -24.88
N VAL A 207 -11.90 23.26 -23.71
CA VAL A 207 -12.88 24.05 -22.95
C VAL A 207 -12.58 25.55 -22.97
N ALA A 208 -11.49 25.98 -23.60
CA ALA A 208 -11.05 27.37 -23.54
C ALA A 208 -12.08 28.34 -24.15
N GLU A 209 -12.63 28.03 -25.33
CA GLU A 209 -13.64 28.87 -25.98
C GLU A 209 -14.96 28.90 -25.18
N GLN A 210 -15.32 27.77 -24.57
CA GLN A 210 -16.49 27.67 -23.69
C GLN A 210 -16.31 28.58 -22.45
N LEU A 211 -15.11 28.60 -21.86
CA LEU A 211 -14.79 29.43 -20.70
C LEU A 211 -14.62 30.92 -21.07
N ALA A 212 -14.18 31.23 -22.29
CA ALA A 212 -14.11 32.60 -22.80
C ALA A 212 -15.48 33.17 -23.17
N GLY A 213 -16.42 32.32 -23.59
CA GLY A 213 -17.72 32.74 -24.13
C GLY A 213 -17.64 33.37 -25.53
N HIS A 214 -16.49 33.28 -26.20
CA HIS A 214 -16.27 33.73 -27.57
C HIS A 214 -15.14 32.92 -28.23
N PRO A 215 -15.06 32.88 -29.57
CA PRO A 215 -13.94 32.24 -30.28
C PRO A 215 -12.60 32.84 -29.86
N ILE A 216 -11.58 31.98 -29.70
CA ILE A 216 -10.24 32.43 -29.31
C ILE A 216 -9.33 32.37 -30.54
N HIS A 217 -8.94 33.53 -31.04
CA HIS A 217 -7.99 33.66 -32.15
C HIS A 217 -6.55 33.69 -31.62
N THR A 218 -6.03 32.54 -31.19
CA THR A 218 -4.62 32.37 -30.78
C THR A 218 -3.99 31.20 -31.54
N GLU A 219 -2.71 31.34 -31.91
CA GLU A 219 -1.92 30.20 -32.40
C GLU A 219 -1.57 29.31 -31.22
N TRP A 220 -2.33 28.21 -31.05
CA TRP A 220 -2.07 27.23 -30.01
C TRP A 220 -0.65 26.65 -30.14
N LYS A 221 0.28 27.13 -29.33
CA LYS A 221 1.61 26.52 -29.22
C LYS A 221 1.43 25.09 -28.74
N LYS A 222 2.11 24.14 -29.39
CA LYS A 222 2.07 22.74 -28.97
C LYS A 222 2.54 22.66 -27.52
N ARG A 223 1.68 22.15 -26.63
CA ARG A 223 2.01 21.95 -25.21
C ARG A 223 3.39 21.27 -25.14
N PRO A 224 4.39 21.90 -24.49
CA PRO A 224 5.69 21.28 -24.36
C PRO A 224 5.48 19.94 -23.66
N ARG A 225 5.79 18.84 -24.36
CA ARG A 225 5.80 17.53 -23.73
C ARG A 225 6.85 17.63 -22.64
N THR A 226 6.44 17.46 -21.37
CA THR A 226 7.41 17.15 -20.32
C THR A 226 8.24 16.01 -20.89
N ALA A 227 9.57 16.19 -20.96
CA ALA A 227 10.45 15.14 -21.47
C ALA A 227 10.05 13.86 -20.76
N TRP A 228 9.42 12.96 -21.51
CA TRP A 228 8.91 11.71 -20.96
C TRP A 228 10.08 11.11 -20.22
N ASN A 229 9.89 10.70 -18.96
CA ASN A 229 10.99 10.17 -18.17
C ASN A 229 11.59 9.04 -19.01
N ARG A 230 12.81 9.22 -19.55
CA ARG A 230 13.40 8.29 -20.54
C ARG A 230 13.56 6.87 -19.98
N LEU A 231 13.29 6.70 -18.69
CA LEU A 231 13.26 5.49 -17.89
C LEU A 231 12.10 4.53 -18.21
N THR A 232 11.01 4.95 -18.87
CA THR A 232 9.87 4.05 -19.18
C THR A 232 9.93 3.41 -20.57
N ARG A 233 11.09 3.42 -21.22
CA ARG A 233 11.32 2.58 -22.41
C ARG A 233 11.78 1.20 -21.94
N ALA A 234 10.94 0.19 -22.17
CA ALA A 234 11.34 -1.20 -22.00
C ALA A 234 12.36 -1.54 -23.08
N THR A 235 13.61 -1.77 -22.67
CA THR A 235 14.69 -2.16 -23.57
C THR A 235 15.13 -3.57 -23.23
N LEU A 236 15.31 -4.38 -24.27
CA LEU A 236 15.78 -5.74 -24.14
C LEU A 236 17.31 -5.72 -23.95
N VAL A 237 17.81 -6.26 -22.84
CA VAL A 237 19.24 -6.29 -22.50
C VAL A 237 19.67 -7.73 -22.25
N GLN A 238 20.85 -8.10 -22.73
CA GLN A 238 21.44 -9.41 -22.50
C GLN A 238 21.95 -9.55 -21.07
N ILE A 239 21.66 -10.68 -20.42
CA ILE A 239 22.19 -11.00 -19.10
C ILE A 239 23.66 -11.40 -19.26
N GLU A 240 24.57 -10.55 -18.77
CA GLU A 240 26.02 -10.80 -18.79
C GLU A 240 26.43 -11.81 -17.72
N SER A 241 25.98 -11.62 -16.47
CA SER A 241 26.24 -12.55 -15.37
C SER A 241 25.17 -12.53 -14.27
N ILE A 242 25.04 -13.64 -13.54
CA ILE A 242 24.20 -13.79 -12.35
C ILE A 242 25.08 -14.25 -11.18
N VAL A 243 25.28 -13.41 -10.18
CA VAL A 243 26.16 -13.71 -9.04
C VAL A 243 25.32 -13.91 -7.79
N PHE A 244 25.71 -14.88 -6.95
CA PHE A 244 25.10 -15.06 -5.63
C PHE A 244 25.61 -13.97 -4.66
N VAL A 245 24.69 -13.20 -4.07
CA VAL A 245 25.02 -12.05 -3.19
C VAL A 245 24.74 -12.34 -1.70
N GLY A 246 24.27 -13.55 -1.38
CA GLY A 246 23.87 -13.97 -0.03
C GLY A 246 22.36 -13.93 0.20
N VAL A 247 21.91 -14.61 1.25
CA VAL A 247 20.53 -14.56 1.75
C VAL A 247 20.36 -13.30 2.59
N LYS A 248 19.32 -12.49 2.31
CA LYS A 248 19.01 -11.27 3.07
C LYS A 248 17.54 -11.23 3.45
N ASP A 249 17.27 -10.83 4.68
CA ASP A 249 15.92 -10.55 5.15
C ASP A 249 15.39 -9.27 4.51
N THR A 250 14.17 -9.30 3.97
CA THR A 250 13.48 -8.17 3.35
C THR A 250 12.28 -7.74 4.18
N TYR A 251 12.08 -6.42 4.35
CA TYR A 251 10.93 -5.83 5.06
C TYR A 251 9.90 -5.25 4.08
N ASP A 252 8.62 -5.28 4.47
CA ASP A 252 7.49 -4.70 3.74
C ASP A 252 7.07 -3.35 4.38
N LEU A 253 6.67 -2.37 3.56
CA LEU A 253 6.35 -1.00 3.99
C LEU A 253 5.08 -0.48 3.29
N ALA A 254 4.15 0.08 4.07
CA ALA A 254 2.88 0.66 3.61
C ALA A 254 2.83 2.20 3.77
N VAL A 255 2.16 2.91 2.84
CA VAL A 255 2.06 4.40 2.83
C VAL A 255 0.60 4.87 2.64
N GLU A 256 0.17 5.92 3.34
CA GLU A 256 -1.22 6.42 3.32
C GLU A 256 -1.44 7.51 2.24
N GLY A 257 -2.52 7.40 1.43
CA GLY A 257 -2.92 8.39 0.41
C GLY A 257 -3.96 7.86 -0.63
N PRO A 258 -4.50 8.71 -1.54
CA PRO A 258 -5.63 8.39 -2.43
C PRO A 258 -5.31 7.44 -3.61
N HIS A 259 -4.06 6.99 -3.74
CA HIS A 259 -3.64 6.03 -4.75
C HIS A 259 -2.96 4.85 -4.05
N HIS A 260 -3.23 3.61 -4.46
CA HIS A 260 -2.80 2.42 -3.69
C HIS A 260 -1.43 1.85 -4.10
N ASN A 261 -0.70 2.54 -4.98
CA ASN A 261 0.66 2.22 -5.41
C ASN A 261 1.52 3.48 -5.31
N PHE A 262 2.63 3.41 -4.60
CA PHE A 262 3.58 4.53 -4.52
C PHE A 262 4.99 4.08 -4.86
N ILE A 263 5.74 4.99 -5.45
CA ILE A 263 7.19 4.85 -5.63
C ILE A 263 7.86 5.78 -4.61
N ALA A 264 8.31 5.22 -3.50
CA ALA A 264 9.10 5.94 -2.51
C ALA A 264 10.58 5.63 -2.72
N ASN A 265 11.39 6.64 -3.09
CA ASN A 265 12.83 6.48 -3.36
C ASN A 265 13.18 5.35 -4.37
N GLY A 266 12.29 5.03 -5.30
CA GLY A 266 12.50 3.99 -6.31
C GLY A 266 12.03 2.58 -5.91
N ILE A 267 11.36 2.43 -4.76
CA ILE A 267 10.73 1.18 -4.30
C ILE A 267 9.22 1.29 -4.47
N VAL A 268 8.60 0.26 -5.04
CA VAL A 268 7.13 0.14 -5.13
C VAL A 268 6.60 -0.39 -3.81
N THR A 269 5.76 0.38 -3.13
CA THR A 269 5.04 -0.06 -1.90
C THR A 269 3.63 -0.48 -2.27
N HIS A 270 3.23 -1.71 -1.91
CA HIS A 270 1.89 -2.26 -2.14
C HIS A 270 1.03 -2.09 -0.87
N ASN A 271 -0.11 -1.38 -0.96
CA ASN A 271 -1.15 -1.50 0.06
C ASN A 271 -2.29 -2.36 -0.50
N SER A 272 -2.46 -3.57 0.04
CA SER A 272 -3.43 -4.55 -0.42
C SER A 272 -4.83 -4.40 0.20
N VAL A 273 -5.02 -3.51 1.17
CA VAL A 273 -6.30 -3.28 1.88
C VAL A 273 -6.65 -1.78 1.86
N ASN A 274 -7.92 -1.45 1.58
CA ASN A 274 -8.47 -0.09 1.70
C ASN A 274 -9.75 -0.12 2.54
N GLU A 275 -9.70 0.40 3.76
CA GLU A 275 -10.76 0.33 4.77
C GLU A 275 -11.52 1.66 4.93
N LEU A 276 -12.80 1.55 5.30
CA LEU A 276 -13.62 2.69 5.73
C LEU A 276 -12.93 3.43 6.89
N SER A 277 -12.64 4.71 6.67
CA SER A 277 -12.01 5.53 7.69
C SER A 277 -13.05 6.31 8.48
N GLY A 278 -13.24 5.96 9.75
CA GLY A 278 -14.07 6.73 10.67
C GLY A 278 -13.57 8.16 10.93
N ARG A 279 -12.42 8.58 10.36
CA ARG A 279 -11.90 9.96 10.50
C ARG A 279 -12.62 10.90 9.54
N TYR A 280 -12.96 10.35 8.38
CA TYR A 280 -13.59 11.07 7.29
C TYR A 280 -15.07 10.73 7.15
N SER A 281 -15.49 9.56 7.62
CA SER A 281 -16.86 9.07 7.51
C SER A 281 -17.50 8.88 8.88
N LEU A 282 -18.82 8.93 8.94
CA LEU A 282 -19.57 8.44 10.10
C LEU A 282 -19.44 6.91 10.15
N MET A 283 -19.23 6.38 11.35
CA MET A 283 -19.21 4.94 11.57
C MET A 283 -20.64 4.38 11.58
N PRO A 284 -20.92 3.27 10.88
CA PRO A 284 -22.19 2.57 11.02
C PRO A 284 -22.27 1.92 12.42
N LEU A 285 -23.33 2.19 13.15
CA LEU A 285 -23.65 1.63 14.46
C LEU A 285 -24.19 0.20 14.34
N LEU A 286 -23.48 -0.62 13.57
CA LEU A 286 -23.77 -2.01 13.32
C LEU A 286 -22.73 -2.86 14.04
N PHE A 287 -23.16 -3.78 14.88
CA PHE A 287 -22.26 -4.58 15.73
C PHE A 287 -22.37 -6.08 15.45
N TYR A 288 -21.22 -6.77 15.48
CA TYR A 288 -21.18 -8.24 15.44
C TYR A 288 -21.87 -8.84 16.66
N LYS A 289 -22.73 -9.82 16.41
CA LYS A 289 -23.41 -10.62 17.42
C LYS A 289 -23.23 -12.10 17.08
N PRO A 290 -22.57 -12.89 17.94
CA PRO A 290 -22.44 -14.32 17.70
C PRO A 290 -23.81 -15.00 17.78
N ARG A 291 -23.99 -16.10 17.04
CA ARG A 291 -25.14 -16.97 17.22
C ARG A 291 -25.03 -17.74 18.56
N PRO A 292 -26.13 -18.21 19.16
CA PRO A 292 -26.08 -18.96 20.42
C PRO A 292 -25.12 -20.16 20.36
N GLU A 293 -25.09 -20.85 19.21
CA GLU A 293 -24.25 -22.04 18.99
C GLU A 293 -22.76 -21.69 18.90
N SER A 294 -22.43 -20.43 18.64
CA SER A 294 -21.06 -19.91 18.56
C SER A 294 -20.60 -19.24 19.85
N PHE A 295 -21.46 -19.13 20.86
CA PHE A 295 -21.10 -18.56 22.16
C PHE A 295 -20.67 -19.68 23.11
N ALA A 296 -19.38 -19.75 23.41
CA ALA A 296 -18.78 -20.80 24.21
C ALA A 296 -17.79 -20.24 25.25
N LEU A 297 -17.51 -21.03 26.28
CA LEU A 297 -16.55 -20.67 27.33
C LEU A 297 -15.10 -20.77 26.84
N GLN A 298 -14.15 -20.22 27.60
CA GLN A 298 -12.72 -20.30 27.27
C GLN A 298 -12.22 -21.76 27.27
N SER A 299 -11.45 -22.14 26.23
CA SER A 299 -10.81 -23.45 26.18
C SER A 299 -9.70 -23.55 27.23
N ALA A 300 -9.63 -24.70 27.92
CA ALA A 300 -8.57 -25.00 28.89
C ALA A 300 -7.25 -25.42 28.22
N ALA A 301 -7.31 -25.89 26.97
CA ALA A 301 -6.15 -26.37 26.21
C ALA A 301 -5.61 -25.30 25.25
N ASN A 302 -6.50 -24.47 24.67
CA ASN A 302 -6.14 -23.38 23.78
C ASN A 302 -6.42 -22.03 24.45
N ASN A 303 -5.37 -21.37 24.95
CA ASN A 303 -5.47 -20.06 25.59
C ASN A 303 -5.99 -18.95 24.65
N GLN A 304 -6.06 -19.19 23.34
CA GLN A 304 -6.57 -18.25 22.33
C GLN A 304 -7.95 -18.66 21.78
N GLY A 305 -8.51 -19.78 22.22
CA GLY A 305 -9.72 -20.37 21.65
C GLY A 305 -10.84 -20.60 22.67
N ARG A 306 -12.05 -20.84 22.15
CA ARG A 306 -13.23 -21.22 22.94
C ARG A 306 -13.42 -22.75 22.96
N GLN A 307 -14.21 -23.24 23.89
CA GLN A 307 -14.65 -24.65 23.96
C GLN A 307 -15.52 -24.99 22.74
N SER A 308 -15.61 -26.28 22.41
CA SER A 308 -16.48 -26.78 21.33
C SER A 308 -17.95 -26.68 21.71
N GLU A 309 -18.28 -26.85 22.99
CA GLU A 309 -19.64 -26.84 23.47
C GLU A 309 -20.14 -25.39 23.69
N PRO A 310 -21.36 -25.07 23.23
CA PRO A 310 -22.00 -23.81 23.55
C PRO A 310 -22.15 -23.63 25.07
N ALA A 311 -22.05 -22.39 25.53
CA ALA A 311 -22.33 -22.05 26.91
C ALA A 311 -23.83 -22.11 27.21
N ASP A 312 -24.17 -22.02 28.50
CA ASP A 312 -25.56 -22.07 28.95
C ASP A 312 -26.40 -20.94 28.33
N ALA A 313 -27.65 -21.27 27.97
CA ALA A 313 -28.56 -20.35 27.31
C ALA A 313 -28.89 -19.11 28.16
N SER A 314 -28.96 -19.25 29.49
CA SER A 314 -29.20 -18.12 30.39
C SER A 314 -28.00 -17.16 30.43
N LEU A 315 -26.78 -17.69 30.42
CA LEU A 315 -25.57 -16.89 30.35
C LEU A 315 -25.45 -16.17 29.01
N TYR A 316 -25.80 -16.83 27.90
CA TYR A 316 -25.86 -16.18 26.59
C TYR A 316 -26.88 -15.03 26.59
N ALA A 317 -28.09 -15.25 27.10
CA ALA A 317 -29.12 -14.22 27.17
C ALA A 317 -28.67 -13.00 28.00
N GLU A 318 -28.08 -13.23 29.17
CA GLU A 318 -27.53 -12.16 30.02
C GLU A 318 -26.36 -11.43 29.32
N SER A 319 -25.51 -12.16 28.61
CA SER A 319 -24.38 -11.57 27.86
C SER A 319 -24.87 -10.67 26.73
N ILE A 320 -25.91 -11.08 26.01
CA ILE A 320 -26.56 -10.24 24.99
C ILE A 320 -27.11 -8.96 25.62
N GLU A 321 -27.87 -9.06 26.71
CA GLU A 321 -28.44 -7.88 27.38
C GLU A 321 -27.35 -6.88 27.81
N ARG A 322 -26.27 -7.38 28.40
CA ARG A 322 -25.12 -6.55 28.81
C ARG A 322 -24.42 -5.90 27.62
N TRP A 323 -24.22 -6.62 26.52
CA TRP A 323 -23.60 -6.05 25.32
C TRP A 323 -24.49 -5.01 24.65
N GLU A 324 -25.79 -5.26 24.53
CA GLU A 324 -26.72 -4.29 23.94
C GLU A 324 -26.79 -3.02 24.78
N SER A 325 -26.84 -3.13 26.12
CA SER A 325 -26.80 -1.96 27.00
C SER A 325 -25.52 -1.13 26.84
N LEU A 326 -24.35 -1.78 26.73
CA LEU A 326 -23.08 -1.09 26.47
C LEU A 326 -23.04 -0.44 25.08
N ARG A 327 -23.54 -1.14 24.06
CA ARG A 327 -23.61 -0.63 22.68
C ARG A 327 -24.54 0.56 22.56
N GLU A 328 -25.67 0.55 23.24
CA GLU A 328 -26.61 1.67 23.30
C GLU A 328 -25.95 2.91 23.91
N GLN A 329 -25.24 2.75 25.04
CA GLN A 329 -24.52 3.85 25.68
C GLN A 329 -23.38 4.39 24.80
N ALA A 330 -22.58 3.51 24.20
CA ALA A 330 -21.48 3.90 23.31
C ALA A 330 -22.00 4.61 22.05
N SER A 331 -23.09 4.10 21.47
CA SER A 331 -23.76 4.68 20.31
C SER A 331 -24.31 6.07 20.63
N GLY A 332 -25.07 6.21 21.72
CA GLY A 332 -25.60 7.51 22.14
C GLY A 332 -24.52 8.53 22.49
N THR A 333 -23.42 8.09 23.09
CA THR A 333 -22.24 8.97 23.33
C THR A 333 -21.63 9.43 22.02
N TYR A 334 -21.43 8.52 21.07
CA TYR A 334 -20.87 8.84 19.76
C TYR A 334 -21.77 9.81 18.98
N GLU A 335 -23.07 9.54 18.93
CA GLU A 335 -24.08 10.41 18.30
C GLU A 335 -24.07 11.81 18.91
N TRP A 336 -24.12 11.89 20.24
CA TRP A 336 -24.08 13.17 20.94
C TRP A 336 -22.80 13.96 20.62
N LEU A 337 -21.63 13.31 20.66
CA LEU A 337 -20.36 13.96 20.31
C LEU A 337 -20.33 14.45 18.86
N VAL A 338 -20.90 13.67 17.92
CA VAL A 338 -21.01 14.06 16.51
C VAL A 338 -21.92 15.29 16.37
N ASN A 339 -23.05 15.34 17.09
CA ASN A 339 -24.00 16.46 17.04
C ASN A 339 -23.44 17.73 17.72
N GLU A 340 -22.50 17.59 18.65
CA GLU A 340 -21.74 18.70 19.25
C GLU A 340 -20.51 19.13 18.41
N ASP A 341 -20.43 18.72 17.13
CA ASP A 341 -19.34 19.03 16.20
C ASP A 341 -17.94 18.59 16.69
N VAL A 342 -17.86 17.58 17.56
CA VAL A 342 -16.57 16.98 17.96
C VAL A 342 -15.96 16.25 16.75
N ALA A 343 -14.63 16.38 16.58
CA ALA A 343 -13.93 15.71 15.50
C ALA A 343 -14.22 14.20 15.50
N ARG A 344 -14.64 13.66 14.35
CA ARG A 344 -15.05 12.24 14.20
C ARG A 344 -14.00 11.23 14.67
N GLU A 345 -12.72 11.60 14.58
CA GLU A 345 -11.63 10.78 15.10
C GLU A 345 -11.56 10.66 16.61
N LEU A 346 -12.09 11.65 17.33
CA LEU A 346 -12.26 11.63 18.77
C LEU A 346 -13.62 11.05 19.16
N ALA A 347 -14.69 11.35 18.41
CA ALA A 347 -16.02 10.86 18.72
C ALA A 347 -16.08 9.32 18.73
N ARG A 348 -15.38 8.65 17.80
CA ARG A 348 -15.48 7.19 17.63
C ARG A 348 -14.63 6.35 18.57
N ILE A 349 -13.82 6.96 19.46
CA ILE A 349 -12.77 6.23 20.20
C ILE A 349 -13.31 5.15 21.14
N ASP A 350 -14.53 5.34 21.64
CA ASP A 350 -15.19 4.43 22.58
C ASP A 350 -16.16 3.45 21.88
N LEU A 351 -16.24 3.47 20.54
CA LEU A 351 -16.99 2.44 19.82
C LEU A 351 -16.32 1.07 20.01
N PRO A 352 -17.07 0.01 20.34
CA PRO A 352 -16.50 -1.30 20.63
C PRO A 352 -15.88 -1.95 19.39
N LEU A 353 -14.93 -2.87 19.59
CA LEU A 353 -14.31 -3.65 18.50
C LEU A 353 -15.29 -4.50 17.70
N SER A 354 -16.49 -4.76 18.23
CA SER A 354 -17.56 -5.43 17.51
C SER A 354 -18.19 -4.58 16.41
N THR A 355 -17.86 -3.29 16.30
CA THR A 355 -18.37 -2.40 15.25
C THR A 355 -17.93 -2.90 13.88
N TYR A 356 -18.89 -3.11 12.98
CA TYR A 356 -18.58 -3.52 11.62
C TYR A 356 -17.85 -2.40 10.87
N THR A 357 -16.96 -2.83 9.99
CA THR A 357 -16.22 -2.00 9.05
C THR A 357 -16.30 -2.66 7.67
N GLN A 358 -15.87 -1.94 6.64
CA GLN A 358 -15.79 -2.48 5.28
C GLN A 358 -14.46 -2.10 4.66
N TRP A 359 -13.89 -3.02 3.88
CA TRP A 359 -12.69 -2.75 3.13
C TRP A 359 -12.68 -3.46 1.78
N TYR A 360 -11.97 -2.87 0.83
CA TYR A 360 -11.56 -3.56 -0.38
C TYR A 360 -10.24 -4.27 -0.14
N TRP A 361 -10.21 -5.57 -0.39
CA TRP A 361 -9.00 -6.37 -0.28
C TRP A 361 -8.59 -6.89 -1.66
N LYS A 362 -7.35 -6.63 -2.05
CA LYS A 362 -6.75 -7.14 -3.29
C LYS A 362 -5.56 -8.02 -2.92
N ILE A 363 -5.57 -9.25 -3.40
CA ILE A 363 -4.53 -10.23 -3.11
C ILE A 363 -4.31 -11.09 -4.35
N ASP A 364 -3.05 -11.45 -4.62
CA ASP A 364 -2.73 -12.43 -5.65
C ASP A 364 -3.04 -13.86 -5.16
N LEU A 365 -3.12 -14.79 -6.11
CA LEU A 365 -3.52 -16.16 -5.81
C LEU A 365 -2.56 -16.86 -4.84
N HIS A 366 -1.24 -16.67 -4.97
CA HIS A 366 -0.27 -17.33 -4.10
C HIS A 366 -0.44 -16.93 -2.64
N ASN A 367 -0.56 -15.63 -2.39
CA ASN A 367 -0.79 -15.10 -1.05
C ASN A 367 -2.19 -15.44 -0.52
N LEU A 368 -3.20 -15.55 -1.39
CA LEU A 368 -4.53 -16.01 -1.00
C LEU A 368 -4.50 -17.45 -0.47
N LEU A 369 -3.80 -18.37 -1.16
CA LEU A 369 -3.67 -19.76 -0.70
C LEU A 369 -3.00 -19.84 0.69
N HIS A 370 -1.94 -19.04 0.89
CA HIS A 370 -1.29 -18.95 2.19
C HIS A 370 -2.22 -18.41 3.27
N PHE A 371 -2.97 -17.35 2.98
CA PHE A 371 -3.98 -16.81 3.89
C PHE A 371 -5.03 -17.86 4.24
N LEU A 372 -5.62 -18.52 3.23
CA LEU A 372 -6.65 -19.52 3.44
C LEU A 372 -6.14 -20.66 4.32
N ARG A 373 -4.92 -21.17 4.08
CA ARG A 373 -4.31 -22.20 4.93
C ARG A 373 -4.28 -21.81 6.41
N LEU A 374 -3.94 -20.55 6.72
CA LEU A 374 -3.89 -20.06 8.10
C LEU A 374 -5.27 -19.75 8.69
N ARG A 375 -6.27 -19.47 7.86
CA ARG A 375 -7.58 -18.97 8.32
C ARG A 375 -8.68 -20.00 8.28
N VAL A 376 -8.59 -21.05 7.46
CA VAL A 376 -9.51 -22.20 7.54
C VAL A 376 -9.08 -23.24 8.57
N ASP A 377 -7.90 -23.07 9.16
CA ASP A 377 -7.36 -23.93 10.23
C ASP A 377 -8.24 -23.86 11.49
N ALA A 378 -8.49 -25.01 12.12
CA ALA A 378 -9.36 -25.16 13.29
C ALA A 378 -8.90 -24.33 14.51
N HIS A 379 -7.61 -23.99 14.62
CA HIS A 379 -7.06 -23.17 15.70
C HIS A 379 -7.25 -21.67 15.49
N ALA A 380 -7.60 -21.24 14.27
CA ALA A 380 -7.93 -19.84 14.02
C ALA A 380 -9.19 -19.42 14.78
N GLN A 381 -9.40 -18.11 14.93
CA GLN A 381 -10.63 -17.62 15.53
C GLN A 381 -11.82 -17.94 14.60
N TRP A 382 -12.91 -18.44 15.16
CA TRP A 382 -14.08 -18.88 14.38
C TRP A 382 -14.59 -17.80 13.41
N GLU A 383 -14.68 -16.55 13.84
CA GLU A 383 -15.17 -15.47 12.97
C GLU A 383 -14.34 -15.33 11.68
N ILE A 384 -13.00 -15.39 11.75
CA ILE A 384 -12.15 -15.30 10.55
C ILE A 384 -12.16 -16.61 9.75
N GLN A 385 -12.40 -17.75 10.40
CA GLN A 385 -12.61 -19.02 9.70
C GLN A 385 -13.79 -18.93 8.76
N GLU A 386 -14.92 -18.37 9.19
CA GLU A 386 -16.10 -18.25 8.33
C GLU A 386 -15.84 -17.38 7.08
N TYR A 387 -15.09 -16.28 7.23
CA TYR A 387 -14.60 -15.52 6.06
C TYR A 387 -13.70 -16.37 5.16
N GLY A 388 -12.78 -17.14 5.75
CA GLY A 388 -11.90 -18.06 5.04
C GLY A 388 -12.67 -19.13 4.25
N ARG A 389 -13.72 -19.74 4.84
CA ARG A 389 -14.58 -20.74 4.17
C ARG A 389 -15.27 -20.15 2.95
N VAL A 390 -15.85 -18.95 3.08
CA VAL A 390 -16.49 -18.26 1.96
C VAL A 390 -15.48 -17.95 0.84
N MET A 391 -14.29 -17.45 1.20
CA MET A 391 -13.23 -17.17 0.23
C MET A 391 -12.71 -18.45 -0.45
N ALA A 392 -12.58 -19.56 0.27
CA ALA A 392 -12.22 -20.87 -0.29
C ALA A 392 -13.29 -21.37 -1.29
N GLY A 393 -14.58 -21.21 -0.96
CA GLY A 393 -15.67 -21.53 -1.88
C GLY A 393 -15.73 -20.64 -3.13
N MET A 394 -15.27 -19.38 -3.03
CA MET A 394 -15.07 -18.51 -4.20
C MET A 394 -13.89 -18.99 -5.04
N LEU A 395 -12.77 -19.36 -4.39
CA LEU A 395 -11.59 -19.91 -5.05
C LEU A 395 -11.92 -21.18 -5.84
N ALA A 396 -12.72 -22.09 -5.28
CA ALA A 396 -13.18 -23.30 -5.95
C ALA A 396 -13.90 -23.01 -7.27
N ARG A 397 -14.65 -21.91 -7.35
CA ARG A 397 -15.36 -21.49 -8.57
C ARG A 397 -14.45 -20.79 -9.58
N VAL A 398 -13.49 -19.98 -9.11
CA VAL A 398 -12.64 -19.14 -9.97
C VAL A 398 -11.44 -19.92 -10.52
N ALA A 399 -10.81 -20.77 -9.69
CA ALA A 399 -9.61 -21.52 -10.03
C ALA A 399 -9.68 -22.96 -9.49
N PRO A 400 -10.55 -23.83 -10.04
CA PRO A 400 -10.84 -25.15 -9.47
C PRO A 400 -9.62 -26.07 -9.39
N LEU A 401 -8.75 -26.09 -10.40
CA LEU A 401 -7.53 -26.93 -10.37
C LEU A 401 -6.55 -26.49 -9.27
N THR A 402 -6.43 -25.18 -9.05
CA THR A 402 -5.60 -24.64 -7.96
C THR A 402 -6.24 -24.93 -6.60
N TYR A 403 -7.56 -24.85 -6.50
CA TYR A 403 -8.30 -25.19 -5.29
C TYR A 403 -8.09 -26.66 -4.91
N GLU A 404 -8.20 -27.59 -5.86
CA GLU A 404 -7.94 -29.01 -5.63
C GLU A 404 -6.50 -29.25 -5.16
N ALA A 405 -5.51 -28.64 -5.82
CA ALA A 405 -4.12 -28.73 -5.41
C ALA A 405 -3.89 -28.14 -4.00
N TRP A 406 -4.51 -27.01 -3.68
CA TRP A 406 -4.43 -26.39 -2.35
C TRP A 406 -5.06 -27.29 -1.28
N LEU A 407 -6.23 -27.88 -1.55
CA LEU A 407 -6.84 -28.84 -0.64
C LEU A 407 -5.91 -30.03 -0.40
N ASP A 408 -5.38 -30.63 -1.46
CA ASP A 408 -4.57 -31.85 -1.36
C ASP A 408 -3.21 -31.60 -0.66
N TYR A 409 -2.54 -30.49 -0.98
CA TYR A 409 -1.17 -30.24 -0.51
C TYR A 409 -1.05 -29.33 0.71
N ASP A 410 -2.00 -28.41 0.93
CA ASP A 410 -1.93 -27.44 2.03
C ASP A 410 -2.94 -27.69 3.15
N VAL A 411 -4.12 -28.28 2.85
CA VAL A 411 -5.18 -28.50 3.85
C VAL A 411 -5.20 -29.94 4.36
N LEU A 412 -5.10 -30.91 3.45
CA LEU A 412 -5.04 -32.34 3.75
C LEU A 412 -3.60 -32.85 3.87
N GLY A 413 -2.64 -32.09 3.33
CA GLY A 413 -1.24 -32.42 3.36
C GLY A 413 -0.57 -31.94 4.64
N GLU A 414 0.24 -32.82 5.24
CA GLU A 414 1.02 -32.50 6.44
C GLU A 414 2.52 -32.53 6.15
N LYS A 415 3.26 -31.61 6.78
CA LYS A 415 4.72 -31.60 6.69
C LYS A 415 5.31 -32.48 7.78
N MET A 416 6.10 -33.48 7.36
CA MET A 416 6.88 -34.31 8.27
C MET A 416 8.31 -33.79 8.37
N SER A 417 8.80 -33.68 9.60
CA SER A 417 10.20 -33.46 9.92
C SER A 417 11.05 -34.67 9.54
N ALA A 418 12.38 -34.50 9.54
CA ALA A 418 13.29 -35.60 9.24
C ALA A 418 13.12 -36.78 10.21
N ALA A 419 13.00 -36.51 11.52
CA ALA A 419 12.82 -37.53 12.55
C ALA A 419 11.46 -38.24 12.43
N GLU A 420 10.40 -37.50 12.08
CA GLU A 420 9.07 -38.09 11.80
C GLU A 420 9.14 -39.04 10.59
N LEU A 421 9.80 -38.63 9.50
CA LEU A 421 10.00 -39.48 8.33
C LEU A 421 10.84 -40.73 8.65
N ASP A 422 11.87 -40.59 9.48
CA ASP A 422 12.71 -41.71 9.88
C ASP A 422 11.93 -42.72 10.74
N ALA A 423 11.05 -42.25 11.61
CA ALA A 423 10.12 -43.12 12.33
C ALA A 423 9.22 -43.90 11.36
N ILE A 424 8.61 -43.23 10.37
CA ILE A 424 7.77 -43.91 9.37
C ILE A 424 8.56 -44.95 8.55
N ARG A 425 9.83 -44.69 8.23
CA ARG A 425 10.71 -45.64 7.50
C ARG A 425 11.06 -46.91 8.29
N LEU A 426 10.91 -46.89 9.61
CA LEU A 426 11.02 -48.10 10.43
C LEU A 426 9.76 -48.97 10.35
N LEU A 427 8.65 -48.44 9.84
CA LEU A 427 7.39 -49.16 9.66
C LEU A 427 7.14 -49.57 8.20
N VAL A 428 7.61 -48.80 7.22
CA VAL A 428 7.38 -49.07 5.79
C VAL A 428 8.67 -49.03 4.97
N GLU A 429 8.74 -49.84 3.93
CA GLU A 429 9.85 -49.83 2.97
C GLU A 429 9.38 -49.86 1.50
N PRO A 430 10.17 -49.31 0.57
CA PRO A 430 9.88 -49.39 -0.85
C PRO A 430 9.97 -50.83 -1.38
N ALA A 431 9.00 -51.25 -2.18
CA ALA A 431 8.97 -52.55 -2.86
C ALA A 431 8.62 -52.35 -4.35
N GLY A 432 9.64 -52.16 -5.19
CA GLY A 432 9.45 -51.79 -6.60
C GLY A 432 8.85 -50.40 -6.74
N GLU A 433 7.70 -50.29 -7.43
CA GLU A 433 6.89 -49.05 -7.52
C GLU A 433 5.87 -48.92 -6.38
N GLY A 434 5.88 -49.84 -5.40
CA GLY A 434 4.95 -49.86 -4.26
C GLY A 434 5.62 -49.65 -2.90
N LEU A 435 4.81 -49.74 -1.84
CA LEU A 435 5.22 -49.71 -0.43
C LEU A 435 4.81 -51.03 0.24
N THR A 436 5.66 -51.57 1.11
CA THR A 436 5.33 -52.72 1.96
C THR A 436 5.52 -52.38 3.44
N ALA A 437 4.68 -52.95 4.29
CA ALA A 437 4.76 -52.75 5.73
C ALA A 437 5.75 -53.74 6.35
N ARG A 438 6.59 -53.26 7.27
CA ARG A 438 7.40 -54.08 8.15
C ARG A 438 6.51 -54.57 9.29
N ASN A 439 6.67 -55.82 9.71
CA ASN A 439 5.93 -56.39 10.83
C ASN A 439 6.56 -55.94 12.16
N THR A 440 6.53 -54.63 12.42
CA THR A 440 7.18 -53.97 13.55
C THR A 440 6.25 -52.89 14.09
N GLU A 441 6.27 -52.71 15.41
CA GLU A 441 5.57 -51.65 16.13
C GLU A 441 6.62 -50.71 16.73
N LEU A 442 6.35 -49.40 16.74
CA LEU A 442 7.22 -48.42 17.39
C LEU A 442 6.58 -47.99 18.70
N THR A 443 7.32 -48.18 19.79
CA THR A 443 6.95 -47.69 21.12
C THR A 443 7.34 -46.22 21.29
N ALA A 444 6.88 -45.59 22.37
CA ALA A 444 7.30 -44.23 22.72
C ALA A 444 8.82 -44.11 22.89
N ASP A 445 9.47 -45.16 23.42
CA ASP A 445 10.92 -45.21 23.59
C ASP A 445 11.61 -45.29 22.22
N ASP A 446 11.09 -46.07 21.27
CA ASP A 446 11.66 -46.15 19.91
C ASP A 446 11.59 -44.79 19.20
N LEU A 447 10.46 -44.09 19.31
CA LEU A 447 10.31 -42.74 18.76
C LEU A 447 11.27 -41.73 19.42
N GLU A 448 11.55 -41.89 20.71
CA GLU A 448 12.54 -41.08 21.41
C GLU A 448 13.97 -41.35 20.92
N HIS A 449 14.31 -42.61 20.62
CA HIS A 449 15.60 -42.98 20.03
C HIS A 449 15.81 -42.39 18.63
N VAL A 450 14.73 -42.19 17.87
CA VAL A 450 14.75 -41.47 16.57
C VAL A 450 14.85 -39.95 16.75
N GLY A 451 14.79 -39.45 17.99
CA GLY A 451 15.00 -38.06 18.35
C GLY A 451 13.72 -37.23 18.49
N LEU A 452 12.55 -37.87 18.56
CA LEU A 452 11.28 -37.17 18.78
C LEU A 452 11.04 -36.91 20.27
N SER A 453 10.89 -35.63 20.64
CA SER A 453 10.46 -35.24 21.99
C SER A 453 9.01 -35.67 22.27
N ALA A 454 8.60 -35.67 23.54
CA ALA A 454 7.22 -36.01 23.93
C ALA A 454 6.13 -35.13 23.27
N ARG A 455 6.48 -33.91 22.85
CA ARG A 455 5.59 -33.06 22.07
C ARG A 455 5.53 -33.50 20.61
N GLU A 456 6.68 -33.69 19.97
CA GLU A 456 6.75 -34.09 18.56
C GLU A 456 6.18 -35.50 18.32
N ARG A 457 6.27 -36.40 19.31
CA ARG A 457 5.58 -37.69 19.25
C ARG A 457 4.07 -37.53 19.16
N ARG A 458 3.49 -36.62 19.94
CA ARG A 458 2.04 -36.32 19.86
C ARG A 458 1.69 -35.69 18.52
N GLU A 459 2.47 -34.71 18.08
CA GLU A 459 2.29 -34.07 16.77
C GLU A 459 2.34 -35.09 15.62
N LEU A 460 3.27 -36.06 15.65
CA LEU A 460 3.33 -37.14 14.66
C LEU A 460 2.07 -38.01 14.69
N LEU A 461 1.63 -38.45 15.87
CA LEU A 461 0.44 -39.28 16.00
C LEU A 461 -0.80 -38.54 15.52
N ASP A 462 -0.94 -37.26 15.85
CA ASP A 462 -2.04 -36.41 15.41
C ASP A 462 -2.03 -36.25 13.88
N LYS A 463 -0.86 -36.06 13.24
CA LYS A 463 -0.71 -36.00 11.77
C LYS A 463 -1.11 -37.29 11.04
N LEU A 464 -1.03 -38.43 11.72
CA LEU A 464 -1.38 -39.74 11.14
C LEU A 464 -2.88 -40.07 11.27
N VAL A 465 -3.63 -39.30 12.07
CA VAL A 465 -5.08 -39.46 12.16
C VAL A 465 -5.71 -39.02 10.83
N PRO A 466 -6.58 -39.84 10.21
CA PRO A 466 -7.25 -39.46 8.97
C PRO A 466 -8.06 -38.16 9.16
N VAL A 467 -7.79 -37.18 8.31
CA VAL A 467 -8.52 -35.90 8.28
C VAL A 467 -9.65 -36.00 7.27
N GLU A 468 -10.87 -35.63 7.69
CA GLU A 468 -12.01 -35.54 6.78
C GLU A 468 -11.84 -34.37 5.82
N ARG A 469 -12.13 -34.59 4.54
CA ARG A 469 -12.04 -33.54 3.52
C ARG A 469 -13.06 -32.44 3.80
N PRO A 470 -12.61 -31.19 4.06
CA PRO A 470 -13.54 -30.12 4.36
C PRO A 470 -14.34 -29.73 3.11
N ASP A 471 -15.62 -29.47 3.30
CA ASP A 471 -16.49 -28.90 2.27
C ASP A 471 -16.57 -27.37 2.43
N PHE A 472 -16.11 -26.66 1.41
CA PHE A 472 -16.19 -25.21 1.28
C PHE A 472 -17.20 -24.78 0.21
N ALA A 473 -18.10 -25.66 -0.23
CA ALA A 473 -19.17 -25.30 -1.14
C ALA A 473 -19.98 -24.11 -0.60
N LEU A 474 -20.17 -23.08 -1.43
CA LEU A 474 -21.01 -21.95 -1.04
C LEU A 474 -22.48 -22.33 -1.22
N ASP A 475 -23.25 -22.20 -0.15
CA ASP A 475 -24.70 -22.16 -0.21
C ASP A 475 -25.15 -20.81 -0.77
N LEU A 476 -25.55 -20.82 -2.04
CA LEU A 476 -26.01 -19.60 -2.72
C LEU A 476 -27.39 -19.13 -2.24
N SER A 477 -28.14 -19.98 -1.53
CA SER A 477 -29.45 -19.61 -0.98
C SER A 477 -29.34 -18.71 0.25
N GLU A 478 -28.23 -18.79 0.98
CA GLU A 478 -27.91 -17.93 2.13
C GLU A 478 -27.11 -16.68 1.75
N MET A 479 -26.70 -16.56 0.48
CA MET A 479 -25.85 -15.47 0.02
C MET A 479 -26.62 -14.13 0.03
N GLN A 480 -26.11 -13.17 0.79
CA GLN A 480 -26.58 -11.79 0.75
C GLN A 480 -25.87 -11.01 -0.34
N THR A 481 -26.58 -10.10 -1.00
CA THR A 481 -25.97 -9.21 -2.00
C THR A 481 -25.12 -8.15 -1.31
N ALA A 482 -24.09 -7.67 -2.00
CA ALA A 482 -23.26 -6.58 -1.48
C ALA A 482 -24.09 -5.31 -1.28
N GLU A 483 -25.07 -5.08 -2.15
CA GLU A 483 -26.02 -3.97 -2.07
C GLU A 483 -26.87 -4.03 -0.80
N SER A 484 -27.39 -5.21 -0.43
CA SER A 484 -28.19 -5.37 0.79
C SER A 484 -27.37 -5.08 2.06
N MET A 485 -26.12 -5.53 2.11
CA MET A 485 -25.24 -5.20 3.24
C MET A 485 -24.88 -3.71 3.26
N ALA A 486 -24.66 -3.10 2.09
CA ALA A 486 -24.38 -1.67 1.98
C ALA A 486 -25.59 -0.82 2.44
N GLU A 487 -26.81 -1.20 2.07
CA GLU A 487 -28.05 -0.58 2.55
C GLU A 487 -28.16 -0.70 4.07
N ARG A 488 -27.98 -1.90 4.63
CA ARG A 488 -28.00 -2.11 6.09
C ARG A 488 -26.94 -1.30 6.83
N MET A 489 -25.75 -1.13 6.27
CA MET A 489 -24.71 -0.27 6.83
C MET A 489 -25.09 1.21 6.75
N ALA A 490 -25.71 1.65 5.66
CA ALA A 490 -26.17 3.02 5.49
C ALA A 490 -27.31 3.37 6.46
N GLU A 491 -28.26 2.45 6.67
CA GLU A 491 -29.34 2.58 7.65
C GLU A 491 -28.83 2.64 9.09
N ALA A 492 -27.67 2.04 9.37
CA ALA A 492 -27.03 2.08 10.68
C ALA A 492 -26.17 3.32 10.92
N LEU A 493 -26.09 4.27 9.97
CA LEU A 493 -25.39 5.53 10.21
C LEU A 493 -26.21 6.40 11.17
N PRO A 494 -25.55 7.14 12.09
CA PRO A 494 -26.25 8.08 12.95
C PRO A 494 -26.89 9.19 12.13
N ASP A 495 -28.09 9.63 12.52
CA ASP A 495 -28.79 10.76 11.90
C ASP A 495 -28.26 12.08 12.50
N PRO A 496 -27.58 12.93 11.72
CA PRO A 496 -27.01 14.18 12.24
C PRO A 496 -28.07 15.25 12.56
N ASP A 497 -29.36 15.01 12.26
CA ASP A 497 -30.44 16.00 12.43
C ASP A 497 -31.40 15.71 13.63
N VAL A 498 -31.01 14.84 14.58
CA VAL A 498 -31.78 14.55 15.81
C VAL A 498 -31.24 15.22 17.06
#